data_AF-A0A847CMD2-F1
#
_entry.id   AF-A0A847CMD2-F1
#
_cell.length_a   1.000
_cell.length_b   1.000
_cell.length_c   1.000
_cell.angle_alpha   90.00
_cell.angle_beta   90.00
_cell.angle_gamma   90.00
#
_symmetry.space_group_name_H-M   'P 1'
#
loop_
_entity.id
_entity.type
_entity.pdbx_description
1 polymer ?
#
loop_
_entity_poly.entity_id
_entity_poly.type
_entity_poly.pdbx_seq_one_letter_code
_entity_poly.pdbx_strand_id
1 'polypeptide(L)'
;THHMDEAQSLSDRIHILHRGKLAASGTPAEILAESQSSQLVIEAGNVDELSPILEAIPSLMSFEEISPGVCRFAVDATPELMAEAAAWCSLTGVAVRAIRIEQPTLEERFLDITKGTDA
;
A
#
# COMPACT_ATOMS: atom_id res chain seq x y z
N THR A 1 10.23 -16.31 -12.23
CA THR A 1 9.68 -16.89 -10.98
C THR A 1 8.28 -16.39 -10.78
N HIS A 2 7.46 -17.06 -9.97
CA HIS A 2 6.16 -16.58 -9.52
C HIS A 2 6.20 -16.12 -8.05
N HIS A 3 7.32 -16.30 -7.37
CA HIS A 3 7.58 -15.80 -6.02
C HIS A 3 8.11 -14.36 -6.14
N MET A 4 7.20 -13.39 -6.03
CA MET A 4 7.49 -11.96 -6.24
C MET A 4 8.28 -11.37 -5.07
N ASP A 5 8.05 -11.84 -3.86
CA ASP A 5 8.81 -11.53 -2.65
C ASP A 5 10.29 -11.91 -2.76
N GLU A 6 10.57 -13.11 -3.27
CA GLU A 6 11.93 -13.58 -3.54
C GLU A 6 12.59 -12.74 -4.65
N ALA A 7 11.87 -12.48 -5.74
CA ALA A 7 12.35 -11.65 -6.83
C ALA A 7 12.70 -10.23 -6.35
N GLN A 8 11.85 -9.63 -5.53
CA GLN A 8 12.06 -8.31 -4.94
C GLN A 8 13.27 -8.29 -4.01
N SER A 9 13.49 -9.34 -3.23
CA SER A 9 14.54 -9.38 -2.20
C SER A 9 15.92 -9.77 -2.73
N LEU A 10 15.98 -10.59 -3.77
CA LEU A 10 17.23 -11.21 -4.24
C LEU A 10 17.73 -10.68 -5.60
N SER A 11 16.90 -9.97 -6.36
CA SER A 11 17.27 -9.56 -7.72
C SER A 11 17.83 -8.14 -7.73
N ASP A 12 18.98 -7.96 -8.38
CA ASP A 12 19.49 -6.62 -8.68
C ASP A 12 18.65 -5.90 -9.74
N ARG A 13 18.04 -6.68 -10.64
CA ARG A 13 17.22 -6.19 -11.76
C ARG A 13 16.04 -7.11 -12.02
N ILE A 14 14.91 -6.51 -12.37
CA ILE A 14 13.65 -7.16 -12.67
C ILE A 14 13.21 -6.75 -14.08
N HIS A 15 12.72 -7.74 -14.84
CA HIS A 15 12.10 -7.55 -16.14
C HIS A 15 10.70 -8.16 -16.10
N ILE A 16 9.67 -7.34 -16.25
CA ILE A 16 8.28 -7.80 -16.29
C ILE A 16 7.88 -7.96 -17.75
N LEU A 17 7.60 -9.19 -18.16
CA LEU A 17 7.06 -9.49 -19.49
C LEU A 17 5.55 -9.71 -19.40
N HIS A 18 4.81 -9.06 -20.30
CA HIS A 18 3.38 -9.24 -20.45
C HIS A 18 3.03 -9.40 -21.94
N ARG A 19 2.31 -10.46 -22.29
CA ARG A 19 1.88 -10.75 -23.69
C ARG A 19 3.03 -10.72 -24.71
N GLY A 20 4.17 -11.31 -24.34
CA GLY A 20 5.36 -11.39 -25.20
C GLY A 20 6.10 -10.07 -25.42
N LYS A 21 5.75 -9.01 -24.68
CA LYS A 21 6.43 -7.71 -24.71
C LYS A 21 7.02 -7.40 -23.34
N LEU A 22 8.11 -6.64 -23.31
CA LEU A 22 8.67 -6.09 -22.09
C LEU A 22 7.77 -4.94 -21.63
N ALA A 23 7.14 -5.09 -20.47
CA ALA A 23 6.20 -4.13 -19.90
C ALA A 23 6.89 -3.17 -18.92
N ALA A 24 7.87 -3.65 -18.14
CA ALA A 24 8.71 -2.82 -17.27
C ALA A 24 10.11 -3.43 -17.08
N SER A 25 11.11 -2.58 -16.80
CA SER A 25 12.48 -3.02 -16.52
C SER A 25 13.23 -2.04 -15.64
N GLY A 26 13.85 -2.53 -14.58
CA GLY A 26 14.58 -1.71 -13.63
C GLY A 26 15.08 -2.53 -12.44
N THR A 27 15.66 -1.85 -11.46
CA THR A 27 15.87 -2.40 -10.11
C THR A 27 14.52 -2.60 -9.39
N PRO A 28 14.43 -3.42 -8.33
CA PRO A 28 13.21 -3.54 -7.54
C PRO A 28 12.69 -2.17 -7.07
N ALA A 29 13.57 -1.30 -6.59
CA ALA A 29 13.21 0.05 -6.13
C ALA A 29 12.64 0.92 -7.26
N GLU A 30 13.22 0.88 -8.46
CA GLU A 30 12.72 1.62 -9.63
C GLU A 30 11.32 1.12 -10.05
N ILE A 31 11.12 -0.20 -10.11
CA ILE A 31 9.83 -0.79 -10.48
C ILE A 31 8.73 -0.39 -9.48
N LEU A 32 9.04 -0.38 -8.19
CA LEU A 32 8.09 -0.02 -7.13
C LEU A 32 7.83 1.49 -7.06
N ALA A 33 8.83 2.33 -7.32
CA ALA A 33 8.70 3.78 -7.33
C ALA A 33 7.74 4.30 -8.42
N GLU A 34 7.56 3.53 -9.51
CA GLU A 34 6.57 3.84 -10.55
C GLU A 34 5.14 3.40 -10.18
N SER A 35 4.92 2.77 -9.02
CA SER A 35 3.57 2.48 -8.55
C SER A 35 2.86 3.76 -8.11
N GLN A 36 1.55 3.82 -8.37
CA GLN A 36 0.76 5.04 -8.18
C GLN A 36 0.19 5.24 -6.78
N SER A 37 0.49 4.39 -5.79
CA SER A 37 -0.14 4.56 -4.46
C SER A 37 0.68 3.97 -3.32
N SER A 38 1.44 4.82 -2.62
CA SER A 38 1.90 4.47 -1.26
C SER A 38 0.69 4.20 -0.36
N GLN A 39 0.80 3.26 0.57
CA GLN A 39 -0.33 2.83 1.39
C GLN A 39 -0.15 3.34 2.82
N LEU A 40 -1.25 3.74 3.46
CA LEU A 40 -1.25 4.03 4.90
C LEU A 40 -1.69 2.76 5.63
N VAL A 41 -0.89 2.30 6.58
CA VAL A 41 -1.20 1.13 7.40
C VAL A 41 -1.33 1.55 8.86
N ILE A 42 -2.46 1.19 9.47
CA ILE A 42 -2.77 1.47 10.87
C ILE A 42 -3.01 0.14 11.58
N GLU A 43 -2.26 -0.10 12.66
CA GLU A 43 -2.49 -1.21 13.56
C GLU A 43 -3.30 -0.75 14.77
N ALA A 44 -4.50 -1.28 14.95
CA ALA A 44 -5.42 -0.90 16.02
C ALA A 44 -5.84 -2.10 16.88
N GLY A 45 -6.24 -1.82 18.11
CA GLY A 45 -6.82 -2.80 19.03
C GLY A 45 -8.09 -3.46 18.48
N ASN A 46 -8.92 -2.66 17.83
CA ASN A 46 -10.17 -3.04 17.20
C ASN A 46 -10.33 -2.27 15.88
N VAL A 47 -10.53 -3.00 14.79
CA VAL A 47 -10.67 -2.42 13.44
C VAL A 47 -11.98 -1.64 13.30
N ASP A 48 -13.04 -2.05 13.98
CA ASP A 48 -14.33 -1.37 13.90
C ASP A 48 -14.23 0.09 14.37
N GLU A 49 -13.31 0.38 15.29
CA GLU A 49 -13.03 1.72 15.79
C GLU A 49 -12.40 2.65 14.74
N LEU A 50 -11.82 2.09 13.66
CA LEU A 50 -11.24 2.87 12.56
C LEU A 50 -12.28 3.31 11.53
N SER A 51 -13.45 2.67 11.46
CA SER A 51 -14.50 3.00 10.49
C SER A 51 -14.83 4.50 10.37
N PRO A 52 -14.95 5.27 11.47
CA PRO A 52 -15.28 6.69 11.38
C PRO A 52 -14.14 7.58 10.84
N ILE A 53 -12.93 7.04 10.64
CA ILE A 53 -11.82 7.79 10.03
C ILE A 53 -12.12 8.16 8.57
N LEU A 54 -12.91 7.34 7.88
CA LEU A 54 -13.31 7.55 6.48
C LEU A 54 -14.21 8.78 6.31
N GLU A 55 -14.99 9.12 7.33
CA GLU A 55 -15.81 10.33 7.34
C GLU A 55 -15.00 11.57 7.75
N ALA A 56 -13.99 11.38 8.60
CA ALA A 56 -13.18 12.47 9.13
C ALA A 56 -12.06 12.93 8.19
N ILE A 57 -11.49 12.01 7.40
CA ILE A 57 -10.36 12.29 6.50
C ILE A 57 -10.78 11.95 5.07
N PRO A 58 -11.22 12.93 4.26
CA PRO A 58 -11.80 12.69 2.94
C PRO A 58 -10.89 11.98 1.93
N SER A 59 -9.57 12.02 2.13
CA SER A 59 -8.61 11.28 1.31
C SER A 59 -8.66 9.76 1.54
N LEU A 60 -9.18 9.31 2.68
CA LEU A 60 -9.34 7.89 3.00
C LEU A 60 -10.73 7.41 2.55
N MET A 61 -10.77 6.69 1.42
CA MET A 61 -12.04 6.23 0.82
C MET A 61 -12.51 4.89 1.38
N SER A 62 -11.57 4.01 1.70
CA SER A 62 -11.81 2.68 2.27
C SER A 62 -10.53 2.14 2.91
N PHE A 63 -10.69 1.09 3.70
CA PHE A 63 -9.58 0.25 4.12
C PHE A 63 -9.97 -1.23 4.03
N GLU A 64 -8.96 -2.08 4.01
CA GLU A 64 -9.10 -3.51 4.19
C GLU A 64 -8.31 -3.97 5.43
N GLU A 65 -8.80 -4.99 6.12
CA GLU A 65 -8.04 -5.66 7.18
C GLU A 65 -7.18 -6.76 6.56
N ILE A 66 -5.86 -6.53 6.49
CA ILE A 66 -4.91 -7.47 5.89
C ILE A 66 -4.47 -8.57 6.88
N SER A 67 -4.59 -8.31 8.17
CA SER A 67 -4.40 -9.28 9.26
C SER A 67 -5.07 -8.74 10.54
N PRO A 68 -5.30 -9.58 11.58
CA PRO A 68 -6.06 -9.16 12.77
C PRO A 68 -5.54 -7.86 13.40
N GLY A 69 -6.35 -6.80 13.33
CA GLY A 69 -6.02 -5.48 13.86
C GLY A 69 -5.08 -4.65 12.99
N VAL A 70 -4.83 -5.03 11.73
CA VAL A 70 -3.98 -4.29 10.78
C VAL A 70 -4.81 -3.87 9.58
N CYS A 71 -5.07 -2.58 9.48
CA CYS A 71 -5.87 -1.98 8.41
C CYS A 71 -4.99 -1.24 7.42
N ARG A 72 -5.31 -1.40 6.15
CA ARG A 72 -4.58 -0.83 5.03
C ARG A 72 -5.49 0.05 4.19
N PHE A 73 -5.08 1.29 4.00
CA PHE A 73 -5.76 2.28 3.19
C PHE A 73 -5.01 2.44 1.87
N ALA A 74 -5.69 2.20 0.75
CA ALA A 74 -5.14 2.43 -0.58
C ALA A 74 -5.25 3.92 -0.93
N VAL A 75 -4.16 4.69 -0.76
CA VAL A 75 -4.29 6.17 -0.76
C VAL A 75 -3.20 7.03 -1.42
N ASP A 76 -1.98 6.66 -1.76
CA ASP A 76 -0.90 7.69 -1.94
C ASP A 76 -0.66 8.46 -0.63
N ALA A 77 -0.24 7.67 0.36
CA ALA A 77 0.01 8.15 1.69
C ALA A 77 1.17 9.15 1.74
N THR A 78 0.91 10.31 2.30
CA THR A 78 1.91 11.34 2.59
C THR A 78 2.19 11.44 4.09
N PRO A 79 3.34 12.03 4.50
CA PRO A 79 3.59 12.32 5.92
C PRO A 79 2.49 13.17 6.57
N GLU A 80 1.89 14.09 5.83
CA GLU A 80 0.79 14.95 6.30
C GLU A 80 -0.48 14.11 6.58
N LEU A 81 -0.84 13.22 5.66
CA LEU A 81 -1.97 12.31 5.84
C LEU A 81 -1.75 11.37 7.02
N MET A 82 -0.53 10.85 7.16
CA MET A 82 -0.15 10.01 8.31
C MET A 82 -0.29 10.78 9.63
N ALA A 83 0.13 12.05 9.68
CA ALA A 83 -0.01 12.90 10.86
C ALA A 83 -1.49 13.21 11.16
N GLU A 84 -2.29 13.46 10.15
CA GLU A 84 -3.74 13.68 10.28
C GLU A 84 -4.44 12.43 10.85
N ALA A 85 -4.14 11.25 10.31
CA ALA A 85 -4.66 9.98 10.82
C ALA A 85 -4.25 9.72 12.27
N ALA A 86 -2.98 9.97 12.61
CA ALA A 86 -2.48 9.85 13.97
C ALA A 86 -3.20 10.80 14.95
N ALA A 87 -3.40 12.06 14.55
CA ALA A 87 -4.10 13.04 15.34
C ALA A 87 -5.57 12.65 15.56
N TRP A 88 -6.23 12.16 14.51
CA TRP A 88 -7.61 11.67 14.60
C TRP A 88 -7.73 10.50 15.59
N CYS A 89 -6.87 9.48 15.48
CA CYS A 89 -6.88 8.34 16.41
C CYS A 89 -6.68 8.78 17.86
N SER A 90 -5.79 9.74 18.11
CA SER A 90 -5.57 10.30 19.44
C SER A 90 -6.79 11.05 19.98
N LEU A 91 -7.54 11.76 19.12
CA LEU A 91 -8.71 12.53 19.51
C LEU A 91 -9.92 11.63 19.83
N THR A 92 -10.08 10.54 19.08
CA THR A 92 -11.20 9.60 19.21
C THR A 92 -10.94 8.49 20.22
N GLY A 93 -9.72 8.38 20.73
CA GLY A 93 -9.34 7.38 21.74
C GLY A 93 -9.10 5.98 21.17
N VAL A 94 -8.91 5.85 19.86
CA VAL A 94 -8.60 4.58 19.21
C VAL A 94 -7.24 4.08 19.68
N ALA A 95 -7.20 2.85 20.19
CA ALA A 95 -5.97 2.24 20.69
C ALA A 95 -5.06 1.78 19.53
N VAL A 96 -4.26 2.70 19.01
CA VAL A 96 -3.30 2.43 17.92
C VAL A 96 -1.97 1.91 18.45
N ARG A 97 -1.48 0.84 17.82
CA ARG A 97 -0.17 0.23 18.09
C ARG A 97 0.92 0.76 17.15
N ALA A 98 0.59 0.99 15.88
CA ALA A 98 1.50 1.50 14.88
C ALA A 98 0.75 2.23 13.76
N ILE A 99 1.39 3.24 13.17
CA ILE A 99 0.97 3.87 11.92
C ILE A 99 2.21 3.98 11.05
N ARG A 100 2.12 3.57 9.78
CA ARG A 100 3.24 3.62 8.85
C ARG A 100 2.78 3.82 7.41
N ILE A 101 3.70 4.31 6.61
CA ILE A 101 3.56 4.36 5.15
C ILE A 101 4.31 3.16 4.59
N GLU A 102 3.63 2.35 3.79
CA GLU A 102 4.22 1.22 3.08
C GLU A 102 4.26 1.51 1.58
N GLN A 103 5.36 1.09 0.95
CA GLN A 103 5.39 1.01 -0.50
C GLN A 103 4.64 -0.26 -0.93
N PRO A 104 3.96 -0.21 -2.09
CA PRO A 104 3.34 -1.39 -2.66
C PRO A 104 4.37 -2.48 -2.91
N THR A 105 3.91 -3.72 -2.87
CA THR A 105 4.73 -4.90 -3.13
C THR A 105 4.97 -5.10 -4.63
N LEU A 106 6.00 -5.89 -4.99
CA LEU A 106 6.24 -6.23 -6.39
C LEU A 106 5.05 -6.96 -7.02
N GLU A 107 4.34 -7.76 -6.23
CA GLU A 107 3.14 -8.47 -6.68
C GLU A 107 2.03 -7.50 -7.07
N GLU A 108 1.72 -6.53 -6.20
CA GLU A 108 0.74 -5.48 -6.49
C GLU A 108 1.16 -4.68 -7.72
N ARG A 109 2.44 -4.33 -7.81
CA ARG A 109 2.94 -3.59 -8.96
C ARG A 109 2.87 -4.39 -10.25
N PHE A 110 3.14 -5.69 -10.20
CA PHE A 110 2.93 -6.59 -11.33
C PHE A 110 1.46 -6.61 -11.76
N LEU A 111 0.52 -6.67 -10.81
CA LEU A 111 -0.91 -6.62 -11.11
C LEU A 111 -1.30 -5.28 -11.76
N ASP A 112 -0.78 -4.15 -11.27
CA ASP A 112 -1.05 -2.84 -11.87
C ASP A 112 -0.57 -2.76 -13.33
N ILE A 113 0.67 -3.19 -13.59
CA ILE A 113 1.27 -3.18 -14.93
C ILE A 113 0.49 -4.07 -15.90
N THR A 114 0.10 -5.25 -15.43
CA THR A 114 -0.57 -6.24 -16.28
C THR A 114 -2.06 -5.96 -16.48
N LYS A 115 -2.74 -5.30 -15.53
CA LYS A 115 -4.13 -4.82 -15.68
C LYS A 115 -4.21 -3.54 -16.51
N GLY A 116 -3.23 -2.65 -16.41
CA GLY A 116 -3.19 -1.39 -17.16
C GLY A 116 -2.90 -1.52 -18.66
N THR A 117 -2.41 -2.68 -19.11
CA THR A 117 -2.10 -2.94 -20.54
C THR A 117 -3.34 -3.40 -21.34
N ASP A 118 -4.52 -3.43 -20.71
CA ASP A 118 -5.81 -3.82 -21.32
C ASP A 118 -6.74 -2.64 -21.67
N ALA A 119 -6.23 -1.41 -21.65
CA ALA A 119 -6.96 -0.19 -22.02
C ALA A 119 -6.46 0.40 -23.35
#